data_AF-A0A2T8HVT5-F1
#
_entry.id   AF-A0A2T8HVT5-F1
#
_cell.length_a   1.000
_cell.length_b   1.000
_cell.length_c   1.000
_cell.angle_alpha   90.00
_cell.angle_beta   90.00
_cell.angle_gamma   90.00
#
_symmetry.space_group_name_H-M   'P 1'
#
loop_
_entity.id
_entity.type
_entity.pdbx_description
1 polymer ?
#
loop_
_entity_poly.entity_id
_entity_poly.type
_entity_poly.pdbx_seq_one_letter_code
_entity_poly.pdbx_strand_id
1 'polypeptide(L)'
;MLLISNTTRAFCLSCAMAAITALPAIAQVNLTARTSQSFTYDTAVSWQERAYRPAGIVEYVHVPGSLLLDLRMVFEPPWTDDFDRVSINTREIHLILPDGSELRPIGSHSNWGQMLLRPSSVSARRPRDFPDDPGAIHWNGVFVVPKGISTATLRFSDDDTQFQGSVTIPAPSQPQDAASFADFSVSEVARFRRAELQDGRDETAISSYIQAPAGMVLAEIEVEIEATGSNQSDGDDRFTWHTHNFRLVDAAGQTMGLVGERFQRRLLDSQFSGTDVGDDSERTMLWVVPEGLSEARLLFGETEVAQVALGAATITDTD
;
A
#
# COMPACT_ATOMS: atom_id res chain seq x y z
N MET A 1 -46.64 2.20 -78.94
CA MET A 1 -47.44 3.42 -79.17
C MET A 1 -47.57 4.14 -77.84
N LEU A 2 -46.92 5.30 -77.72
CA LEU A 2 -46.99 6.17 -76.54
C LEU A 2 -48.43 6.62 -76.30
N LEU A 3 -48.82 6.78 -75.03
CA LEU A 3 -49.42 8.04 -74.56
C LEU A 3 -49.25 8.20 -73.05
N ILE A 4 -48.78 9.40 -72.72
CA ILE A 4 -48.42 10.00 -71.44
C ILE A 4 -49.68 10.54 -70.75
N SER A 5 -49.75 10.55 -69.41
CA SER A 5 -50.00 11.78 -68.61
C SER A 5 -50.51 11.53 -67.17
N ASN A 6 -49.63 11.86 -66.23
CA ASN A 6 -49.80 12.45 -64.88
C ASN A 6 -51.21 12.77 -64.37
N THR A 7 -51.48 12.46 -63.09
CA THR A 7 -51.72 13.50 -62.05
C THR A 7 -51.65 12.99 -60.60
N THR A 8 -51.12 13.88 -59.78
CA THR A 8 -50.83 13.91 -58.34
C THR A 8 -52.01 13.60 -57.40
N ARG A 9 -51.73 13.01 -56.22
CA ARG A 9 -52.32 13.41 -54.93
C ARG A 9 -51.56 12.81 -53.73
N ALA A 10 -51.38 13.65 -52.73
CA ALA A 10 -50.60 13.44 -51.51
C ALA A 10 -51.46 12.98 -50.30
N PHE A 11 -50.75 12.71 -49.20
CA PHE A 11 -51.18 12.61 -47.78
C PHE A 11 -51.81 11.32 -47.24
N CYS A 12 -51.06 10.64 -46.35
CA CYS A 12 -51.33 10.45 -44.90
C CYS A 12 -50.30 9.46 -44.32
N LEU A 13 -49.30 9.93 -43.55
CA LEU A 13 -49.23 9.83 -42.08
C LEU A 13 -49.69 8.48 -41.49
N SER A 14 -48.78 7.72 -40.88
CA SER A 14 -48.65 7.72 -39.41
C SER A 14 -47.62 6.70 -38.91
N CYS A 15 -46.92 7.15 -37.88
CA CYS A 15 -45.77 6.54 -37.22
C CYS A 15 -46.14 5.27 -36.45
N ALA A 16 -45.43 4.16 -36.70
CA ALA A 16 -45.27 3.15 -35.67
C ALA A 16 -44.12 3.60 -34.76
N MET A 17 -44.47 4.24 -33.63
CA MET A 17 -43.54 4.45 -32.54
C MET A 17 -43.06 3.09 -32.04
N ALA A 18 -41.82 2.75 -32.37
CA ALA A 18 -41.04 1.86 -31.52
C ALA A 18 -40.87 2.59 -30.19
N ALA A 19 -41.71 2.25 -29.21
CA ALA A 19 -41.43 2.54 -27.81
C ALA A 19 -40.21 1.69 -27.43
N ILE A 20 -39.02 2.19 -27.77
CA ILE A 20 -37.81 1.85 -27.06
C ILE A 20 -38.11 2.32 -25.64
N THR A 21 -38.39 1.37 -24.76
CA THR A 21 -38.33 1.57 -23.32
C THR A 21 -36.92 2.06 -23.03
N ALA A 22 -36.73 3.37 -23.03
CA ALA A 22 -35.61 3.99 -22.37
C ALA A 22 -35.71 3.55 -20.92
N LEU A 23 -34.96 2.51 -20.56
CA LEU A 23 -34.55 2.33 -19.18
C LEU A 23 -34.01 3.70 -18.76
N PRO A 24 -34.45 4.26 -17.62
CA PRO A 24 -33.85 5.49 -17.14
C PRO A 24 -32.35 5.23 -17.09
N ALA A 25 -31.58 6.00 -17.85
CA ALA A 25 -30.15 6.06 -17.61
C ALA A 25 -30.05 6.50 -16.15
N ILE A 26 -29.56 5.61 -15.29
CA ILE A 26 -29.18 6.00 -13.94
C ILE A 26 -28.19 7.13 -14.16
N ALA A 27 -28.56 8.34 -13.75
CA ALA A 27 -27.68 9.48 -13.88
C ALA A 27 -26.42 9.14 -13.08
N GLN A 28 -25.25 9.19 -13.73
CA GLN A 28 -23.98 8.98 -13.06
C GLN A 28 -23.89 9.88 -11.83
N VAL A 29 -23.51 9.29 -10.71
CA VAL A 29 -23.30 10.01 -9.47
C VAL A 29 -21.96 10.73 -9.53
N ASN A 30 -21.96 12.05 -9.32
CA ASN A 30 -20.74 12.84 -9.25
C ASN A 30 -20.13 12.71 -7.84
N LEU A 31 -18.88 12.25 -7.73
CA LEU A 31 -18.15 12.33 -6.47
C LEU A 31 -17.71 13.77 -6.21
N THR A 32 -17.81 14.19 -4.96
CA THR A 32 -17.30 15.49 -4.50
C THR A 32 -15.99 15.28 -3.75
N ALA A 33 -14.89 15.84 -4.25
CA ALA A 33 -13.62 15.80 -3.53
C ALA A 33 -13.64 16.78 -2.37
N ARG A 34 -13.41 16.28 -1.15
CA ARG A 34 -13.19 17.07 0.07
C ARG A 34 -11.77 17.58 0.14
N THR A 35 -10.79 16.71 -0.16
CA THR A 35 -9.37 17.08 -0.23
C THR A 35 -8.69 16.39 -1.40
N SER A 36 -7.67 17.07 -1.93
CA SER A 36 -6.76 16.56 -2.95
C SER A 36 -5.35 16.96 -2.55
N GLN A 37 -4.47 15.98 -2.38
CA GLN A 37 -3.05 16.20 -2.11
C GLN A 37 -2.22 15.57 -3.22
N SER A 38 -1.12 16.23 -3.55
CA SER A 38 -0.20 15.82 -4.61
C SER A 38 1.23 15.94 -4.11
N PHE A 39 2.00 14.87 -4.29
CA PHE A 39 3.43 14.84 -4.01
C PHE A 39 4.16 14.29 -5.22
N THR A 40 5.41 14.71 -5.44
CA THR A 40 6.22 14.17 -6.53
C THR A 40 7.57 13.74 -6.03
N TYR A 41 8.10 12.67 -6.61
CA TYR A 41 9.39 12.09 -6.27
C TYR A 41 10.17 11.76 -7.53
N ASP A 42 11.49 12.00 -7.53
CA ASP A 42 12.38 11.51 -8.60
C ASP A 42 12.58 9.98 -8.51
N THR A 43 12.57 9.47 -7.29
CA THR A 43 12.75 8.06 -6.94
C THR A 43 11.94 7.73 -5.70
N ALA A 44 11.45 6.49 -5.59
CA ALA A 44 10.81 5.99 -4.37
C ALA A 44 11.24 4.54 -4.11
N VAL A 45 11.25 4.12 -2.84
CA VAL A 45 11.52 2.73 -2.47
C VAL A 45 10.26 1.90 -2.69
N SER A 46 10.38 0.75 -3.34
CA SER A 46 9.29 -0.23 -3.47
C SER A 46 9.28 -1.20 -2.30
N TRP A 47 8.22 -1.14 -1.51
CA TRP A 47 7.94 -2.02 -0.37
C TRP A 47 7.20 -3.30 -0.77
N GLN A 48 7.05 -3.54 -2.08
CA GLN A 48 6.40 -4.74 -2.55
C GLN A 48 7.27 -5.98 -2.30
N GLU A 49 6.70 -6.96 -1.61
CA GLU A 49 7.29 -8.29 -1.52
C GLU A 49 7.37 -8.95 -2.91
N ARG A 50 8.53 -9.56 -3.20
CA ARG A 50 8.72 -10.38 -4.40
C ARG A 50 9.38 -11.68 -3.98
N ALA A 51 8.88 -12.80 -4.50
CA ALA A 51 9.40 -14.14 -4.20
C ALA A 51 10.90 -14.34 -4.53
N TYR A 52 11.48 -13.47 -5.36
CA TYR A 52 12.88 -13.51 -5.77
C TYR A 52 13.70 -12.33 -5.25
N ARG A 53 13.16 -11.48 -4.37
CA ARG A 53 13.94 -10.40 -3.74
C ARG A 53 14.71 -11.01 -2.56
N PRO A 54 16.05 -11.08 -2.62
CA PRO A 54 16.82 -11.50 -1.46
C PRO A 54 16.58 -10.55 -0.29
N ALA A 55 16.55 -11.10 0.93
CA ALA A 55 16.49 -10.29 2.15
C ALA A 55 17.65 -9.27 2.14
N GLY A 56 17.35 -8.01 2.45
CA GLY A 56 18.35 -6.95 2.55
C GLY A 56 18.55 -6.07 1.32
N ILE A 57 17.97 -6.41 0.17
CA ILE A 57 18.07 -5.58 -1.05
C ILE A 57 16.89 -4.62 -1.17
N VAL A 58 17.21 -3.37 -1.46
CA VAL A 58 16.27 -2.28 -1.66
C VAL A 58 15.95 -2.14 -3.14
N GLU A 59 14.67 -2.14 -3.49
CA GLU A 59 14.23 -1.84 -4.84
C GLU A 59 13.85 -0.36 -4.93
N TYR A 60 14.53 0.39 -5.78
CA TYR A 60 14.15 1.78 -6.09
C TYR A 60 13.37 1.81 -7.40
N VAL A 61 12.22 2.47 -7.36
CA VAL A 61 11.44 2.83 -8.54
C VAL A 61 11.96 4.15 -9.07
N HIS A 62 12.42 4.13 -10.31
CA HIS A 62 12.90 5.31 -11.02
C HIS A 62 12.59 5.18 -12.51
N VAL A 63 12.09 6.25 -13.11
CA VAL A 63 11.87 6.33 -14.56
C VAL A 63 12.61 7.56 -15.10
N PRO A 64 13.71 7.37 -15.85
CA PRO A 64 14.47 8.48 -16.39
C PRO A 64 13.61 9.43 -17.22
N GLY A 65 13.72 10.73 -16.96
CA GLY A 65 12.92 11.77 -17.65
C GLY A 65 11.50 11.97 -17.10
N SER A 66 11.11 11.21 -16.07
CA SER A 66 9.80 11.30 -15.44
C SER A 66 9.90 11.56 -13.93
N LEU A 67 8.76 11.87 -13.33
CA LEU A 67 8.51 11.96 -11.90
C LEU A 67 7.47 10.91 -11.51
N LEU A 68 7.57 10.41 -10.27
CA LEU A 68 6.51 9.65 -9.62
C LEU A 68 5.57 10.66 -8.97
N LEU A 69 4.35 10.81 -9.48
CA LEU A 69 3.31 11.66 -8.90
C LEU A 69 2.40 10.80 -8.01
N ASP A 70 2.42 11.04 -6.71
CA ASP A 70 1.50 10.47 -5.73
C ASP A 70 0.32 11.42 -5.52
N LEU A 71 -0.89 10.95 -5.86
CA LEU A 71 -2.14 11.67 -5.67
C LEU A 71 -2.95 11.00 -4.58
N ARG A 72 -3.54 11.80 -3.70
CA ARG A 72 -4.38 11.34 -2.60
C ARG A 72 -5.66 12.14 -2.57
N MET A 73 -6.77 11.45 -2.57
CA MET A 73 -8.10 12.01 -2.68
C MET A 73 -8.94 11.52 -1.50
N VAL A 74 -9.69 12.45 -0.90
CA VAL A 74 -10.75 12.14 0.04
C VAL A 74 -12.04 12.68 -0.56
N PHE A 75 -13.02 11.80 -0.76
CA PHE A 75 -14.33 12.16 -1.29
C PHE A 75 -15.39 12.15 -0.20
N GLU A 76 -16.35 13.05 -0.33
CA GLU A 76 -17.60 12.98 0.41
C GLU A 76 -18.39 11.75 -0.06
N PRO A 77 -18.95 10.95 0.86
CA PRO A 77 -19.75 9.81 0.46
C PRO A 77 -21.07 10.25 -0.17
N PRO A 78 -21.42 9.78 -1.37
CA PRO A 78 -22.61 10.25 -2.09
C PRO A 78 -23.86 9.41 -1.74
N TRP A 79 -23.99 8.99 -0.49
CA TRP A 79 -25.02 8.03 -0.09
C TRP A 79 -26.43 8.64 -0.19
N THR A 80 -27.31 7.96 -0.90
CA THR A 80 -28.74 8.27 -0.97
C THR A 80 -29.54 6.99 -0.80
N ASP A 81 -30.87 7.07 -0.70
CA ASP A 81 -31.71 5.87 -0.64
C ASP A 81 -31.50 4.93 -1.85
N ASP A 82 -31.22 5.52 -3.03
CA ASP A 82 -31.06 4.84 -4.31
C ASP A 82 -29.59 4.57 -4.71
N PHE A 83 -28.62 5.09 -3.96
CA PHE A 83 -27.19 4.89 -4.22
C PHE A 83 -26.43 4.47 -2.97
N ASP A 84 -25.99 3.21 -2.96
CA ASP A 84 -25.42 2.56 -1.77
C ASP A 84 -23.98 2.06 -1.94
N ARG A 85 -23.36 2.26 -3.11
CA ARG A 85 -22.03 1.73 -3.40
C ARG A 85 -21.27 2.57 -4.44
N VAL A 86 -20.02 2.88 -4.13
CA VAL A 86 -19.01 3.35 -5.09
C VAL A 86 -18.05 2.19 -5.40
N SER A 87 -17.75 1.94 -6.67
CA SER A 87 -16.87 0.85 -7.09
C SER A 87 -16.13 1.17 -8.40
N ILE A 88 -15.04 1.91 -8.33
CA ILE A 88 -14.28 2.35 -9.51
C ILE A 88 -13.01 1.53 -9.64
N ASN A 89 -12.86 0.81 -10.76
CA ASN A 89 -11.67 0.01 -11.02
C ASN A 89 -10.48 0.88 -11.42
N THR A 90 -9.27 0.39 -11.17
CA THR A 90 -8.02 1.08 -11.54
C THR A 90 -7.93 1.43 -13.02
N ARG A 91 -8.57 0.64 -13.90
CA ARG A 91 -8.62 0.86 -15.35
C ARG A 91 -9.50 2.05 -15.78
N GLU A 92 -10.39 2.50 -14.90
CA GLU A 92 -11.34 3.61 -15.10
C GLU A 92 -10.78 4.92 -14.51
N ILE A 93 -9.56 4.87 -13.96
CA ILE A 93 -8.87 6.01 -13.34
C ILE A 93 -7.74 6.47 -14.25
N HIS A 94 -7.82 7.72 -14.69
CA HIS A 94 -6.91 8.32 -15.65
C HIS A 94 -6.39 9.66 -15.16
N LEU A 95 -5.11 9.91 -15.41
CA LEU A 95 -4.51 11.24 -15.33
C LEU A 95 -4.30 11.75 -16.76
N ILE A 96 -5.03 12.81 -17.12
CA ILE A 96 -5.00 13.41 -18.44
C ILE A 96 -4.01 14.57 -18.41
N LEU A 97 -2.94 14.48 -19.20
CA LEU A 97 -1.93 15.53 -19.31
C LEU A 97 -2.39 16.68 -20.22
N PRO A 98 -1.72 17.84 -20.20
CA PRO A 98 -2.09 18.98 -21.05
C PRO A 98 -2.05 18.71 -22.56
N ASP A 99 -1.25 17.73 -23.00
CA ASP A 99 -1.19 17.29 -24.40
C ASP A 99 -2.31 16.32 -24.79
N GLY A 100 -3.21 15.99 -23.85
CA GLY A 100 -4.32 15.05 -24.03
C GLY A 100 -3.94 13.58 -23.84
N SER A 101 -2.68 13.26 -23.53
CA SER A 101 -2.29 11.89 -23.21
C SER A 101 -2.91 11.44 -21.89
N GLU A 102 -3.32 10.17 -21.82
CA GLU A 102 -3.92 9.59 -20.63
C GLU A 102 -2.97 8.58 -19.99
N LEU A 103 -2.67 8.79 -18.72
CA LEU A 103 -1.85 7.92 -17.90
C LEU A 103 -2.73 7.14 -16.93
N ARG A 104 -2.35 5.89 -16.66
CA ARG A 104 -2.98 5.06 -15.62
C ARG A 104 -2.11 4.99 -14.37
N PRO A 105 -2.69 4.81 -13.19
CA PRO A 105 -1.90 4.61 -11.98
C PRO A 105 -1.11 3.30 -12.08
N ILE A 106 0.13 3.32 -11.61
CA ILE A 106 1.05 2.17 -11.58
C ILE A 106 1.23 1.60 -10.18
N GLY A 107 0.85 2.36 -9.15
CA GLY A 107 1.12 2.05 -7.76
C GLY A 107 0.24 2.82 -6.79
N SER A 108 0.50 2.66 -5.51
CA SER A 108 -0.18 3.33 -4.40
C SER A 108 0.75 3.44 -3.19
N HIS A 109 0.33 4.25 -2.21
CA HIS A 109 0.89 4.32 -0.86
C HIS A 109 -0.20 3.96 0.14
N SER A 110 -0.65 2.70 0.16
CA SER A 110 -1.69 2.27 1.12
C SER A 110 -1.27 2.61 2.55
N ASN A 111 0.02 2.45 2.84
CA ASN A 111 0.68 3.05 3.99
C ASN A 111 1.65 4.16 3.53
N TRP A 112 1.67 5.29 4.23
CA TRP A 112 2.57 6.41 4.02
C TRP A 112 4.03 5.96 4.15
N GLY A 113 4.88 6.45 3.25
CA GLY A 113 6.28 6.05 3.15
C GLY A 113 6.53 4.66 2.56
N GLN A 114 5.48 3.85 2.37
CA GLN A 114 5.59 2.48 1.87
C GLN A 114 4.96 2.33 0.47
N MET A 115 5.70 2.70 -0.58
CA MET A 115 5.19 2.62 -1.95
C MET A 115 5.04 1.16 -2.41
N LEU A 116 3.89 0.82 -2.98
CA LEU A 116 3.62 -0.46 -3.64
C LEU A 116 3.40 -0.24 -5.15
N LEU A 117 3.94 -1.11 -6.00
CA LEU A 117 3.66 -1.12 -7.44
C LEU A 117 2.36 -1.89 -7.73
N ARG A 118 1.31 -1.53 -7.00
CA ARG A 118 -0.05 -2.02 -7.15
C ARG A 118 -1.00 -0.82 -7.06
N PRO A 119 -1.69 -0.44 -8.15
CA PRO A 119 -2.64 0.65 -8.09
C PRO A 119 -3.86 0.29 -7.23
N SER A 120 -4.46 1.29 -6.59
CA SER A 120 -5.67 1.11 -5.77
C SER A 120 -6.94 1.43 -6.57
N SER A 121 -7.98 0.63 -6.36
CA SER A 121 -9.35 0.91 -6.79
C SER A 121 -10.08 1.75 -5.73
N VAL A 122 -11.16 2.42 -6.12
CA VAL A 122 -12.10 3.01 -5.14
C VAL A 122 -13.20 2.01 -4.86
N SER A 123 -13.42 1.63 -3.61
CA SER A 123 -14.55 0.80 -3.23
C SER A 123 -15.06 1.22 -1.87
N ALA A 124 -16.31 1.66 -1.81
CA ALA A 124 -16.98 2.03 -0.57
C ALA A 124 -18.45 1.65 -0.64
N ARG A 125 -19.04 1.37 0.52
CA ARG A 125 -20.47 1.07 0.65
C ARG A 125 -21.09 1.98 1.69
N ARG A 126 -22.35 2.31 1.46
CA ARG A 126 -23.20 3.00 2.42
C ARG A 126 -23.26 2.20 3.72
N PRO A 127 -22.96 2.83 4.87
CA PRO A 127 -23.16 2.22 6.18
C PRO A 127 -24.62 1.81 6.37
N ARG A 128 -24.86 0.75 7.15
CA ARG A 128 -26.20 0.19 7.33
C ARG A 128 -27.18 1.17 7.97
N ASP A 129 -26.73 1.93 8.96
CA ASP A 129 -27.59 2.67 9.88
C ASP A 129 -27.61 4.19 9.64
N PHE A 130 -27.12 4.68 8.48
CA PHE A 130 -27.00 6.12 8.16
C PHE A 130 -26.47 6.95 9.35
N PRO A 131 -25.22 6.71 9.78
CA PRO A 131 -24.62 7.49 10.85
C PRO A 131 -24.58 8.97 10.47
N ASP A 132 -24.60 9.84 11.48
CA ASP A 132 -24.49 11.30 11.29
C ASP A 132 -23.20 11.70 10.55
N ASP A 133 -22.13 10.90 10.74
CA ASP A 133 -20.92 10.95 9.92
C ASP A 133 -20.88 9.72 9.00
N PRO A 134 -21.16 9.88 7.68
CA PRO A 134 -21.16 8.78 6.73
C PRO A 134 -19.75 8.23 6.42
N GLY A 135 -18.72 8.76 7.08
CA GLY A 135 -17.32 8.47 6.82
C GLY A 135 -16.78 9.24 5.63
N ALA A 136 -15.62 8.84 5.13
CA ALA A 136 -15.03 9.38 3.93
C ALA A 136 -14.57 8.26 3.00
N ILE A 137 -14.51 8.56 1.70
CA ILE A 137 -13.99 7.61 0.71
C ILE A 137 -12.58 8.04 0.36
N HIS A 138 -11.61 7.17 0.67
CA HIS A 138 -10.20 7.44 0.45
C HIS A 138 -9.72 6.77 -0.84
N TRP A 139 -8.84 7.45 -1.56
CA TRP A 139 -8.15 6.89 -2.70
C TRP A 139 -6.75 7.48 -2.83
N ASN A 140 -5.81 6.66 -3.29
CA ASN A 140 -4.44 7.07 -3.53
C ASN A 140 -3.85 6.36 -4.76
N GLY A 141 -3.08 7.08 -5.57
CA GLY A 141 -2.52 6.52 -6.79
C GLY A 141 -1.20 7.18 -7.18
N VAL A 142 -0.25 6.35 -7.61
CA VAL A 142 1.04 6.79 -8.14
C VAL A 142 1.04 6.72 -9.66
N PHE A 143 1.39 7.81 -10.32
CA PHE A 143 1.52 7.94 -11.78
C PHE A 143 2.98 8.22 -12.16
N VAL A 144 3.35 7.87 -13.40
CA VAL A 144 4.64 8.26 -13.99
C VAL A 144 4.39 9.41 -14.95
N VAL A 145 4.81 10.63 -14.57
CA VAL A 145 4.53 11.84 -15.34
C VAL A 145 5.83 12.41 -15.93
N PRO A 146 5.87 12.84 -17.21
CA PRO A 146 7.05 13.49 -17.77
C PRO A 146 7.47 14.73 -16.96
N LYS A 147 8.79 14.95 -16.82
CA LYS A 147 9.30 16.17 -16.19
C LYS A 147 8.87 17.41 -16.98
N GLY A 148 8.55 18.48 -16.27
CA GLY A 148 8.15 19.77 -16.86
C GLY A 148 6.64 19.97 -16.99
N ILE A 149 5.82 18.96 -16.67
CA ILE A 149 4.36 19.12 -16.54
C ILE A 149 4.05 19.62 -15.13
N SER A 150 3.25 20.69 -15.02
CA SER A 150 2.88 21.31 -13.74
C SER A 150 1.41 21.13 -13.36
N THR A 151 0.56 20.74 -14.31
CA THR A 151 -0.87 20.48 -14.09
C THR A 151 -1.34 19.29 -14.92
N ALA A 152 -2.35 18.60 -14.43
CA ALA A 152 -3.05 17.54 -15.13
C ALA A 152 -4.51 17.48 -14.66
N THR A 153 -5.33 16.65 -15.30
CA THR A 153 -6.72 16.40 -14.87
C THR A 153 -6.85 14.95 -14.43
N LEU A 154 -7.23 14.73 -13.18
CA LEU A 154 -7.59 13.41 -12.66
C LEU A 154 -9.05 13.12 -13.01
N ARG A 155 -9.30 11.96 -13.62
CA ARG A 155 -10.63 11.50 -14.01
C ARG A 155 -10.89 10.10 -13.46
N PHE A 156 -12.06 9.91 -12.87
CA PHE A 156 -12.64 8.61 -12.55
C PHE A 156 -13.91 8.50 -13.38
N SER A 157 -14.06 7.42 -14.13
CA SER A 157 -15.21 7.26 -15.02
C SER A 157 -15.63 5.81 -15.07
N ASP A 158 -16.66 5.46 -14.32
CA ASP A 158 -17.37 4.18 -14.41
C ASP A 158 -18.82 4.41 -14.83
N ASP A 159 -19.58 3.34 -15.10
CA ASP A 159 -20.97 3.42 -15.57
C ASP A 159 -21.90 4.15 -14.56
N ASP A 160 -21.64 4.01 -13.25
CA ASP A 160 -22.52 4.55 -12.19
C ASP A 160 -21.95 5.80 -11.50
N THR A 161 -20.65 6.07 -11.61
CA THR A 161 -19.96 7.10 -10.82
C THR A 161 -18.88 7.82 -11.63
N GLN A 162 -18.78 9.13 -11.46
CA GLN A 162 -17.75 9.94 -12.11
C GLN A 162 -17.12 11.00 -11.21
N PHE A 163 -15.88 11.36 -11.53
CA PHE A 163 -15.17 12.52 -10.98
C PHE A 163 -14.24 13.09 -12.04
N GLN A 164 -14.12 14.41 -12.07
CA GLN A 164 -13.08 15.09 -12.83
C GLN A 164 -12.58 16.30 -12.04
N GLY A 165 -11.27 16.37 -11.82
CA GLY A 165 -10.65 17.45 -11.06
C GLY A 165 -9.26 17.80 -11.59
N SER A 166 -8.91 19.09 -11.53
CA SER A 166 -7.54 19.53 -11.82
C SER A 166 -6.62 19.14 -10.68
N VAL A 167 -5.42 18.67 -11.01
CA VAL A 167 -4.36 18.36 -10.06
C VAL A 167 -3.09 19.14 -10.41
N THR A 168 -2.40 19.62 -9.38
CA THR A 168 -1.10 20.27 -9.51
C THR A 168 -0.01 19.22 -9.40
N ILE A 169 1.06 19.39 -10.16
CA ILE A 169 2.25 18.54 -10.10
C ILE A 169 3.36 19.39 -9.47
N PRO A 170 3.62 19.26 -8.16
CA PRO A 170 4.63 20.04 -7.48
C PRO A 170 6.05 19.64 -7.93
N ALA A 171 7.04 20.45 -7.52
CA ALA A 171 8.44 20.08 -7.64
C ALA A 171 8.75 18.83 -6.78
N PRO A 172 9.69 17.97 -7.22
CA PRO A 172 10.01 16.74 -6.50
C PRO A 172 10.54 17.03 -5.09
N SER A 173 10.08 16.24 -4.13
CA SER A 173 10.57 16.21 -2.76
C SER A 173 11.16 14.83 -2.44
N GLN A 174 11.73 14.68 -1.24
CA GLN A 174 12.02 13.35 -0.72
C GLN A 174 10.71 12.66 -0.33
N PRO A 175 10.60 11.34 -0.54
CA PRO A 175 9.51 10.54 0.03
C PRO A 175 9.47 10.69 1.55
N GLN A 176 8.26 10.63 2.11
CA GLN A 176 8.08 10.54 3.56
C GLN A 176 8.74 9.27 4.07
N ASP A 177 9.47 9.37 5.17
CA ASP A 177 10.05 8.20 5.82
C ASP A 177 8.95 7.41 6.55
N ALA A 178 8.88 6.10 6.28
CA ALA A 178 7.92 5.23 6.94
C ALA A 178 8.25 5.03 8.43
N ALA A 179 9.52 5.14 8.82
CA ALA A 179 9.94 5.02 10.22
C ALA A 179 9.49 6.23 11.06
N SER A 180 9.18 7.38 10.46
CA SER A 180 8.83 8.60 11.22
C SER A 180 7.47 8.56 11.92
N PHE A 181 6.73 7.45 11.82
CA PHE A 181 5.39 7.26 12.40
C PHE A 181 5.40 6.40 13.66
N ALA A 182 6.58 5.92 14.08
CA ALA A 182 6.73 5.12 15.28
C ALA A 182 8.11 5.32 15.90
N ASP A 183 8.18 5.08 17.20
CA ASP A 183 9.43 4.92 17.92
C ASP A 183 9.75 3.42 18.05
N PHE A 184 11.04 3.10 17.98
CA PHE A 184 11.52 1.72 18.01
C PHE A 184 12.58 1.56 19.09
N SER A 185 12.48 0.48 19.83
CA SER A 185 13.34 0.16 20.96
C SER A 185 13.72 -1.32 20.88
N VAL A 186 14.96 -1.66 21.26
CA VAL A 186 15.39 -3.06 21.41
C VAL A 186 15.34 -3.40 22.89
N SER A 187 14.39 -4.24 23.28
CA SER A 187 14.15 -4.62 24.67
C SER A 187 15.02 -5.80 25.08
N GLU A 188 15.14 -6.81 24.22
CA GLU A 188 15.87 -8.05 24.51
C GLU A 188 16.70 -8.54 23.33
N VAL A 189 17.85 -9.15 23.65
CA VAL A 189 18.72 -9.83 22.69
C VAL A 189 19.18 -11.16 23.29
N ALA A 190 18.83 -12.26 22.63
CA ALA A 190 19.32 -13.60 22.96
C ALA A 190 20.10 -14.21 21.79
N ARG A 191 21.08 -15.07 22.09
CA ARG A 191 21.92 -15.71 21.07
C ARG A 191 22.13 -17.18 21.38
N PHE A 192 21.87 -18.02 20.39
CA PHE A 192 21.96 -19.48 20.55
C PHE A 192 22.33 -20.18 19.25
N ARG A 193 22.84 -21.41 19.35
CA ARG A 193 23.19 -22.21 18.16
C ARG A 193 21.99 -22.89 17.53
N ARG A 194 20.95 -23.17 18.32
CA ARG A 194 19.75 -23.90 17.92
C ARG A 194 18.49 -23.28 18.51
N ALA A 195 17.48 -23.01 17.68
CA ALA A 195 16.13 -22.67 18.13
C ALA A 195 15.25 -23.91 18.12
N GLU A 196 14.58 -24.21 19.22
CA GLU A 196 13.55 -25.25 19.26
C GLU A 196 12.18 -24.71 18.85
N LEU A 197 11.51 -25.44 17.97
CA LEU A 197 10.21 -25.09 17.40
C LEU A 197 9.19 -26.21 17.62
N GLN A 198 7.91 -25.86 17.67
CA GLN A 198 6.79 -26.78 17.75
C GLN A 198 5.67 -26.31 16.82
N ASP A 199 5.32 -27.15 15.84
CA ASP A 199 4.15 -26.92 15.00
C ASP A 199 3.00 -27.86 15.42
N GLY A 200 1.76 -27.38 15.39
CA GLY A 200 0.60 -28.04 15.99
C GLY A 200 0.14 -27.42 17.32
N ARG A 201 -0.93 -27.97 17.89
CA ARG A 201 -1.48 -27.54 19.19
C ARG A 201 -1.46 -28.73 20.16
N ASP A 202 -1.20 -28.42 21.43
CA ASP A 202 -1.27 -29.36 22.55
C ASP A 202 -0.42 -30.64 22.33
N GLU A 203 -0.94 -31.80 22.72
CA GLU A 203 -0.23 -33.10 22.69
C GLU A 203 0.12 -33.58 21.28
N THR A 204 -0.39 -32.92 20.23
CA THR A 204 -0.08 -33.25 18.82
C THR A 204 1.02 -32.38 18.23
N ALA A 205 1.62 -31.48 19.02
CA ALA A 205 2.68 -30.62 18.56
C ALA A 205 3.92 -31.42 18.13
N ILE A 206 4.38 -31.21 16.91
CA ILE A 206 5.57 -31.81 16.31
C ILE A 206 6.75 -30.88 16.59
N SER A 207 7.71 -31.38 17.37
CA SER A 207 8.96 -30.67 17.62
C SER A 207 9.84 -30.66 16.37
N SER A 208 10.43 -29.49 16.09
CA SER A 208 11.43 -29.27 15.06
C SER A 208 12.48 -28.28 15.58
N TYR A 209 13.51 -27.99 14.79
CA TYR A 209 14.52 -27.01 15.19
C TYR A 209 15.16 -26.34 13.99
N ILE A 210 15.72 -25.16 14.22
CA ILE A 210 16.62 -24.47 13.29
C ILE A 210 18.01 -24.48 13.90
N GLN A 211 18.99 -24.84 13.09
CA GLN A 211 20.40 -24.89 13.46
C GLN A 211 21.17 -23.82 12.68
N ALA A 212 21.90 -22.97 13.40
CA ALA A 212 22.82 -22.04 12.75
C ALA A 212 23.95 -22.81 12.05
N PRO A 213 24.37 -22.38 10.84
CA PRO A 213 25.58 -22.90 10.19
C PRO A 213 26.84 -22.67 11.03
N ALA A 214 27.90 -23.41 10.75
CA ALA A 214 29.19 -23.23 11.44
C ALA A 214 29.73 -21.80 11.27
N GLY A 215 30.19 -21.20 12.37
CA GLY A 215 30.66 -19.80 12.42
C GLY A 215 29.54 -18.75 12.49
N MET A 216 28.28 -19.19 12.53
CA MET A 216 27.09 -18.35 12.73
C MET A 216 26.38 -18.75 14.02
N VAL A 217 25.54 -17.85 14.53
CA VAL A 217 24.56 -18.11 15.59
C VAL A 217 23.21 -17.55 15.18
N LEU A 218 22.16 -18.02 15.83
CA LEU A 218 20.86 -17.38 15.78
C LEU A 218 20.86 -16.25 16.81
N ALA A 219 20.45 -15.06 16.38
CA ALA A 219 20.18 -13.92 17.25
C ALA A 219 18.68 -13.68 17.26
N GLU A 220 18.10 -13.78 18.44
CA GLU A 220 16.72 -13.41 18.71
C GLU A 220 16.72 -11.99 19.26
N ILE A 221 15.99 -11.09 18.62
CA ILE A 221 15.91 -9.69 19.03
C ILE A 221 14.44 -9.33 19.19
N GLU A 222 14.10 -8.87 20.38
CA GLU A 222 12.79 -8.28 20.66
C GLU A 222 12.85 -6.78 20.43
N VAL A 223 11.88 -6.30 19.67
CA VAL A 223 11.73 -4.91 19.27
C VAL A 223 10.39 -4.42 19.75
N GLU A 224 10.42 -3.39 20.58
CA GLU A 224 9.24 -2.61 20.96
C GLU A 224 8.98 -1.56 19.88
N ILE A 225 7.71 -1.42 19.51
CA ILE A 225 7.25 -0.49 18.48
C ILE A 225 6.10 0.33 19.07
N GLU A 226 6.34 1.62 19.32
CA GLU A 226 5.35 2.56 19.82
C GLU A 226 4.84 3.43 18.67
N ALA A 227 3.55 3.37 18.36
CA ALA A 227 2.99 4.12 17.24
C ALA A 227 2.73 5.58 17.65
N THR A 228 3.53 6.51 17.13
CA THR A 228 3.41 7.95 17.41
C THR A 228 2.54 8.69 16.39
N GLY A 229 2.25 8.06 15.24
CA GLY A 229 1.35 8.60 14.24
C GLY A 229 0.82 7.54 13.27
N SER A 230 -0.28 7.86 12.58
CA SER A 230 -0.84 6.96 11.58
C SER A 230 -0.06 7.07 10.27
N ASN A 231 0.29 5.92 9.71
CA ASN A 231 0.75 5.83 8.33
C ASN A 231 -0.37 5.35 7.39
N GLN A 232 -1.63 5.27 7.80
CA GLN A 232 -2.69 4.81 6.90
C GLN A 232 -3.13 5.91 5.91
N SER A 233 -3.43 5.49 4.68
CA SER A 233 -3.97 6.40 3.65
C SER A 233 -5.50 6.50 3.67
N ASP A 234 -6.17 5.55 4.31
CA ASP A 234 -7.63 5.49 4.49
C ASP A 234 -8.13 6.26 5.74
N GLY A 235 -7.22 6.85 6.51
CA GLY A 235 -7.55 7.68 7.66
C GLY A 235 -7.67 6.92 8.98
N ASP A 236 -7.41 5.60 9.00
CA ASP A 236 -7.38 4.82 10.24
C ASP A 236 -6.21 5.26 11.13
N ASP A 237 -6.42 5.31 12.45
CA ASP A 237 -5.40 5.69 13.43
C ASP A 237 -4.48 4.49 13.76
N ARG A 238 -3.69 4.06 12.76
CA ARG A 238 -2.80 2.90 12.88
C ARG A 238 -1.45 3.12 12.19
N PHE A 239 -0.37 2.67 12.82
CA PHE A 239 0.91 2.48 12.16
C PHE A 239 1.02 1.04 11.66
N THR A 240 0.96 0.81 10.34
CA THR A 240 1.12 -0.52 9.75
C THR A 240 2.57 -0.81 9.39
N TRP A 241 3.01 -1.98 9.82
CA TRP A 241 4.34 -2.51 9.58
C TRP A 241 4.31 -4.04 9.55
N HIS A 242 5.37 -4.64 9.02
CA HIS A 242 5.55 -6.08 8.91
C HIS A 242 6.99 -6.47 9.27
N THR A 243 7.22 -7.72 9.67
CA THR A 243 8.56 -8.23 10.02
C THR A 243 9.57 -8.07 8.89
N HIS A 244 9.16 -8.29 7.63
CA HIS A 244 10.03 -8.11 6.47
C HIS A 244 10.45 -6.66 6.20
N ASN A 245 9.84 -5.68 6.86
CA ASN A 245 10.23 -4.28 6.78
C ASN A 245 11.53 -4.00 7.54
N PHE A 246 11.90 -4.90 8.46
CA PHE A 246 13.10 -4.76 9.26
C PHE A 246 14.31 -5.41 8.59
N ARG A 247 15.46 -4.78 8.74
CA ARG A 247 16.76 -5.32 8.33
C ARG A 247 17.75 -5.17 9.46
N LEU A 248 18.57 -6.19 9.66
CA LEU A 248 19.70 -6.12 10.56
C LEU A 248 20.97 -6.01 9.72
N VAL A 249 21.74 -4.94 9.89
CA VAL A 249 22.95 -4.69 9.11
C VAL A 249 24.16 -4.51 10.00
N ASP A 250 25.31 -4.99 9.56
CA ASP A 250 26.58 -4.77 10.28
C ASP A 250 27.15 -3.36 9.99
N ALA A 251 28.34 -3.10 10.55
CA ALA A 251 29.07 -1.85 10.33
C ALA A 251 29.53 -1.65 8.87
N ALA A 252 29.70 -2.74 8.10
CA ALA A 252 30.03 -2.68 6.69
C ALA A 252 28.80 -2.53 5.77
N GLY A 253 27.59 -2.59 6.34
CA GLY A 253 26.32 -2.55 5.61
C GLY A 253 25.88 -3.90 5.04
N GLN A 254 26.52 -5.00 5.44
CA GLN A 254 26.06 -6.33 5.08
C GLN A 254 24.77 -6.65 5.82
N THR A 255 23.75 -7.11 5.10
CA THR A 255 22.49 -7.53 5.72
C THR A 255 22.58 -8.95 6.26
N MET A 256 22.10 -9.14 7.49
CA MET A 256 21.97 -10.43 8.14
C MET A 256 20.71 -11.16 7.66
N GLY A 257 20.75 -12.49 7.62
CA GLY A 257 19.63 -13.28 7.12
C GLY A 257 18.49 -13.30 8.14
N LEU A 258 17.36 -12.66 7.84
CA LEU A 258 16.12 -12.84 8.61
C LEU A 258 15.62 -14.27 8.40
N VAL A 259 15.38 -14.98 9.51
CA VAL A 259 14.78 -16.31 9.52
C VAL A 259 13.26 -16.20 9.57
N GLY A 260 12.73 -15.29 10.40
CA GLY A 260 11.30 -15.04 10.53
C GLY A 260 10.94 -14.36 11.85
N GLU A 261 9.64 -14.21 12.08
CA GLU A 261 9.07 -13.75 13.35
C GLU A 261 8.84 -14.95 14.27
N ARG A 262 9.28 -14.83 15.52
CA ARG A 262 8.99 -15.84 16.53
C ARG A 262 7.65 -15.54 17.18
N PHE A 263 6.71 -16.47 16.98
CA PHE A 263 5.40 -16.39 17.62
C PHE A 263 5.15 -17.67 18.40
N GLN A 264 5.13 -17.55 19.73
CA GLN A 264 5.07 -18.69 20.63
C GLN A 264 6.21 -19.68 20.30
N ARG A 265 5.86 -20.91 19.91
CA ARG A 265 6.82 -21.96 19.54
C ARG A 265 6.96 -22.14 18.02
N ARG A 266 6.55 -21.17 17.21
CA ARG A 266 6.59 -21.25 15.73
C ARG A 266 7.35 -20.09 15.13
N LEU A 267 7.77 -20.28 13.88
CA LEU A 267 8.24 -19.23 13.00
C LEU A 267 7.20 -18.94 11.95
N LEU A 268 6.94 -17.66 11.75
CA LEU A 268 5.95 -17.16 10.81
C LEU A 268 6.57 -16.03 10.00
N ASP A 269 6.16 -15.91 8.74
CA ASP A 269 6.66 -14.85 7.87
C ASP A 269 6.02 -13.50 8.25
N SER A 270 4.73 -13.50 8.58
CA SER A 270 3.98 -12.36 9.13
C SER A 270 2.60 -12.83 9.61
N GLN A 271 2.21 -12.56 10.86
CA GLN A 271 0.82 -12.76 11.31
C GLN A 271 0.14 -11.51 11.87
N PHE A 272 0.91 -10.56 12.40
CA PHE A 272 0.34 -9.34 12.99
C PHE A 272 1.02 -8.13 12.38
N SER A 273 0.22 -7.31 11.72
CA SER A 273 0.69 -6.08 11.07
C SER A 273 0.12 -4.86 11.75
N GLY A 274 1.00 -4.04 12.29
CA GLY A 274 0.66 -2.72 12.79
C GLY A 274 0.24 -2.62 14.26
N THR A 275 0.21 -1.37 14.71
CA THR A 275 -0.01 -0.92 16.08
C THR A 275 -0.90 0.31 16.02
N ASP A 276 -1.92 0.39 16.87
CA ASP A 276 -2.82 1.53 16.90
C ASP A 276 -2.09 2.74 17.50
N VAL A 277 -2.43 3.96 17.04
CA VAL A 277 -1.69 5.17 17.45
C VAL A 277 -1.88 5.43 18.94
N GLY A 278 -0.76 5.63 19.65
CA GLY A 278 -0.72 5.80 21.10
C GLY A 278 -0.56 4.50 21.90
N ASP A 279 -0.59 3.35 21.23
CA ASP A 279 -0.29 2.05 21.81
C ASP A 279 1.12 1.56 21.43
N ASP A 280 1.56 0.53 22.14
CA ASP A 280 2.81 -0.19 21.87
C ASP A 280 2.55 -1.64 21.43
N SER A 281 3.58 -2.23 20.82
CA SER A 281 3.60 -3.64 20.50
C SER A 281 5.01 -4.18 20.49
N GLU A 282 5.17 -5.41 20.97
CA GLU A 282 6.45 -6.12 20.96
C GLU A 282 6.54 -7.08 19.77
N ARG A 283 7.74 -7.22 19.19
CA ARG A 283 8.04 -8.27 18.23
C ARG A 283 9.41 -8.87 18.41
N THR A 284 9.40 -10.19 18.53
CA THR A 284 10.59 -11.02 18.54
C THR A 284 10.85 -11.55 17.13
N MET A 285 12.00 -11.20 16.54
CA MET A 285 12.42 -11.76 15.26
C MET A 285 13.73 -12.51 15.42
N LEU A 286 13.99 -13.44 14.49
CA LEU A 286 15.14 -14.33 14.53
C LEU A 286 16.01 -14.10 13.31
N TRP A 287 17.30 -13.85 13.52
CA TRP A 287 18.29 -13.64 12.46
C TRP A 287 19.43 -14.65 12.56
N VAL A 288 20.05 -14.94 11.42
CA VAL A 288 21.36 -15.62 11.38
C VAL A 288 22.45 -14.57 11.29
N VAL A 289 23.37 -14.57 12.27
CA VAL A 289 24.46 -13.60 12.39
C VAL A 289 25.81 -14.30 12.60
N PRO A 290 26.94 -13.69 12.19
CA PRO A 290 28.27 -14.20 12.52
C PRO A 290 28.48 -14.31 14.04
N GLU A 291 29.15 -15.37 14.50
CA GLU A 291 29.40 -15.60 15.93
C GLU A 291 30.19 -14.45 16.57
N GLY A 292 31.14 -13.85 15.83
CA GLY A 292 31.95 -12.72 16.30
C GLY A 292 31.29 -11.34 16.18
N LEU A 293 30.07 -11.23 15.65
CA LEU A 293 29.41 -9.93 15.48
C LEU A 293 28.97 -9.38 16.86
N SER A 294 29.53 -8.24 17.25
CA SER A 294 29.27 -7.61 18.56
C SER A 294 28.18 -6.54 18.52
N GLU A 295 27.97 -5.92 17.37
CA GLU A 295 27.02 -4.83 17.20
C GLU A 295 26.43 -4.88 15.80
N ALA A 296 25.16 -4.54 15.69
CA ALA A 296 24.45 -4.37 14.43
C ALA A 296 23.50 -3.17 14.52
N ARG A 297 23.02 -2.71 13.37
CA ARG A 297 22.02 -1.66 13.26
C ARG A 297 20.72 -2.27 12.76
N LEU A 298 19.64 -2.01 13.47
CA LEU A 298 18.29 -2.36 13.05
C LEU A 298 17.75 -1.21 12.19
N LEU A 299 17.34 -1.54 10.97
CA LEU A 299 16.73 -0.62 10.05
C LEU A 299 15.25 -0.97 9.88
N PHE A 300 14.39 0.04 9.75
CA PHE A 300 13.02 -0.08 9.24
C PHE A 300 12.96 0.59 7.86
N GLY A 301 12.81 -0.21 6.80
CA GLY A 301 13.13 0.26 5.44
C GLY A 301 14.61 0.64 5.33
N GLU A 302 14.90 1.90 5.03
CA GLU A 302 16.26 2.47 4.96
C GLU A 302 16.70 3.22 6.21
N THR A 303 15.79 3.43 7.17
CA THR A 303 16.07 4.27 8.33
C THR A 303 16.59 3.42 9.47
N GLU A 304 17.73 3.82 10.03
CA GLU A 304 18.24 3.24 11.26
C GLU A 304 17.33 3.63 12.42
N VAL A 305 16.72 2.61 13.04
CA VAL A 305 15.76 2.79 14.12
C VAL A 305 16.32 2.38 15.47
N ALA A 306 17.32 1.49 15.52
CA ALA A 306 18.00 1.12 16.75
C ALA A 306 19.41 0.54 16.51
N GLN A 307 20.26 0.58 17.53
CA GLN A 307 21.49 -0.20 17.61
C GLN A 307 21.25 -1.47 18.45
N VAL A 308 21.82 -2.58 18.01
CA VAL A 308 21.64 -3.90 18.62
C VAL A 308 22.99 -4.39 19.17
N ALA A 309 23.09 -4.51 20.48
CA ALA A 309 24.29 -4.95 21.19
C ALA A 309 24.41 -6.49 21.25
N LEU A 310 24.65 -7.14 20.11
CA LEU A 310 24.77 -8.61 19.99
C LEU A 310 25.88 -9.22 20.87
N GLY A 311 26.96 -8.49 21.12
CA GLY A 311 28.11 -8.95 21.91
C GLY A 311 27.84 -9.01 23.41
N ALA A 312 26.79 -8.36 23.90
CA ALA A 312 26.40 -8.39 25.30
C ALA A 312 25.64 -9.69 25.67
N ALA A 313 24.97 -10.30 24.69
CA ALA A 313 24.24 -11.55 24.87
C ALA A 313 25.19 -12.76 24.84
N THR A 314 25.09 -13.61 25.87
CA THR A 314 25.86 -14.87 25.92
C THR A 314 25.33 -15.84 24.88
N ILE A 315 26.24 -16.57 24.22
CA ILE A 315 25.86 -17.62 23.25
C ILE A 315 25.64 -18.93 24.00
N THR A 316 24.42 -19.45 23.93
CA THR A 316 24.03 -20.77 24.43
C THR A 316 23.93 -21.81 23.30
N ASP A 317 23.84 -23.10 23.64
CA ASP A 317 23.66 -24.15 22.62
C ASP A 317 22.22 -24.17 22.08
N THR A 318 21.24 -23.97 22.97
CA THR A 318 19.81 -23.84 22.65
C THR A 318 19.28 -22.53 23.19
N ASP A 319 18.16 -22.10 22.65
CA ASP A 319 17.32 -21.04 23.20
C ASP A 319 16.76 -21.37 24.60
#